data_AF-A0AAV1FZW7-F1
#
_entry.id   AF-A0AAV1FZW7-F1
#
_cell.length_a   1.000
_cell.length_b   1.000
_cell.length_c   1.000
_cell.angle_alpha   90.00
_cell.angle_beta   90.00
_cell.angle_gamma   90.00
#
_symmetry.space_group_name_H-M   'P 1'
#
loop_
_entity.id
_entity.type
_entity.pdbx_description
1 polymer ?
#
loop_
_entity_poly.entity_id
_entity_poly.type
_entity_poly.pdbx_seq_one_letter_code
_entity_poly.pdbx_strand_id
1 'polypeptide(L)'
;MDAKNQSKQDSETVQIITKDLIRHLRIPLKDPSGVFMVLPSAEYKRIVSVSQVLTKEERKKLMEASRRKKEEEIRVAQDRKHQIHEADLAIREKQELQSQADAQCSVEQDFRAEQEEEIRKLNTLILGAQCQAARDTQITERKQIQTELSEEEKRLDNMMEEERLRALETMEQSDELRKRRRMSGMQEIYNQILQRLEEKQLLEEMKEQEKQQIQEKQETINLEDQKALEKKRDEQQQLQKEIMRINAETMQAKKQRQEEEKRADMRIMEYIQNKLEQEAAYEAEQNRIKKEKELEITRMRAQQQRAKDYIAMQDEIRMRRNQEVADREWRKKEKDLAAKKVREEEMLRVARLEQVHCKEHFLAIEAAREKAEVKQMLKAQEEVIKRLKEEEGKHHKNAKLHAEALRHQVKEREISAVAKRREILKEAEDLILEAQQRRVRLDEIKEKKLKALKATGLSEKYCSEVERKARVCLL
;
A
#
# COMPACT_ATOMS: atom_id res chain seq x y z
N MET A 1 -44.19 -60.07 96.72
CA MET A 1 -45.66 -60.04 96.71
C MET A 1 -46.11 -59.90 95.27
N ASP A 2 -46.08 -60.99 94.52
CA ASP A 2 -47.04 -62.11 94.60
C ASP A 2 -48.38 -61.67 93.99
N ALA A 3 -49.00 -62.41 93.11
CA ALA A 3 -48.71 -63.70 92.52
C ALA A 3 -49.89 -64.00 91.58
N LYS A 4 -49.80 -65.18 90.98
CA LYS A 4 -50.91 -66.09 90.64
C LYS A 4 -51.43 -66.00 89.22
N ASN A 5 -51.66 -67.15 88.59
CA ASN A 5 -51.09 -68.47 88.77
C ASN A 5 -51.42 -69.20 87.48
N GLN A 6 -50.45 -69.92 86.94
CA GLN A 6 -50.74 -71.01 86.03
C GLN A 6 -51.57 -72.05 86.81
N SER A 7 -52.76 -72.42 86.32
CA SER A 7 -53.37 -73.69 86.69
C SER A 7 -53.27 -74.64 85.49
N LYS A 8 -52.55 -75.73 85.71
CA LYS A 8 -52.56 -76.93 84.87
C LYS A 8 -53.93 -77.60 85.02
N GLN A 9 -54.55 -77.97 83.91
CA GLN A 9 -55.49 -79.08 83.86
C GLN A 9 -55.12 -79.96 82.67
N ASP A 10 -54.57 -81.13 83.00
CA ASP A 10 -54.27 -82.19 82.06
C ASP A 10 -55.60 -82.73 81.50
N SER A 11 -55.80 -82.56 80.20
CA SER A 11 -56.89 -83.18 79.44
C SER A 11 -56.30 -84.33 78.66
N GLU A 12 -56.86 -85.53 78.83
CA GLU A 12 -56.41 -86.74 78.14
C GLU A 12 -56.41 -86.53 76.62
N THR A 13 -55.23 -86.60 76.02
CA THR A 13 -55.02 -86.52 74.58
C THR A 13 -54.75 -87.92 74.04
N VAL A 14 -55.69 -88.47 73.29
CA VAL A 14 -55.47 -89.71 72.54
C VAL A 14 -54.75 -89.37 71.24
N GLN A 15 -53.58 -89.97 71.02
CA GLN A 15 -52.87 -89.91 69.73
C GLN A 15 -53.50 -90.90 68.76
N ILE A 16 -53.94 -90.41 67.60
CA ILE A 16 -54.38 -91.26 66.49
C ILE A 16 -53.32 -91.13 65.38
N ILE A 17 -52.74 -92.26 64.96
CA ILE A 17 -51.70 -92.34 63.92
C ILE A 17 -52.33 -92.90 62.64
N THR A 18 -52.24 -92.14 61.55
CA THR A 18 -52.50 -92.61 60.17
C THR A 18 -51.36 -92.14 59.26
N LYS A 19 -51.24 -92.69 58.04
CA LYS A 19 -50.00 -92.66 57.23
C LYS A 19 -49.34 -91.29 57.02
N ASP A 20 -50.07 -90.17 57.08
CA ASP A 20 -49.51 -88.86 56.71
C ASP A 20 -49.50 -87.77 57.80
N LEU A 21 -50.18 -87.92 58.96
CA LEU A 21 -50.13 -86.93 60.07
C LEU A 21 -50.50 -87.54 61.44
N ILE A 22 -49.84 -87.09 62.52
CA ILE A 22 -50.22 -87.37 63.93
C ILE A 22 -51.15 -86.25 64.41
N ARG A 23 -52.34 -86.58 64.94
CA ARG A 23 -53.28 -85.61 65.51
C ARG A 23 -53.49 -85.85 67.01
N HIS A 24 -53.57 -84.76 67.78
CA HIS A 24 -53.95 -84.75 69.20
C HIS A 24 -55.37 -84.21 69.34
N LEU A 25 -56.30 -85.07 69.76
CA LEU A 25 -57.68 -84.69 70.10
C LEU A 25 -57.84 -84.60 71.62
N ARG A 26 -58.32 -83.46 72.13
CA ARG A 26 -58.76 -83.29 73.53
C ARG A 26 -60.26 -83.57 73.61
N ILE A 27 -60.66 -84.57 74.42
CA ILE A 27 -62.06 -84.95 74.66
C ILE A 27 -62.46 -84.49 76.07
N PRO A 28 -63.39 -83.53 76.23
CA PRO A 28 -63.98 -83.23 77.53
C PRO A 28 -64.94 -84.34 77.98
N LEU A 29 -64.74 -84.86 79.19
CA LEU A 29 -65.63 -85.82 79.86
C LEU A 29 -66.94 -85.13 80.29
N LYS A 30 -68.01 -85.46 79.54
CA LYS A 30 -69.41 -85.83 79.91
C LYS A 30 -70.07 -85.22 81.17
N ASP A 31 -71.38 -84.97 81.23
CA ASP A 31 -72.59 -85.13 80.39
C ASP A 31 -73.77 -84.58 81.27
N PRO A 32 -75.07 -84.47 80.91
CA PRO A 32 -75.77 -84.63 79.63
C PRO A 32 -76.73 -83.44 79.33
N SER A 33 -77.40 -83.44 78.17
CA SER A 33 -78.87 -83.28 78.10
C SER A 33 -79.33 -83.31 76.65
N GLY A 34 -79.63 -84.52 76.17
CA GLY A 34 -80.46 -84.71 74.98
C GLY A 34 -81.92 -84.37 75.29
N VAL A 35 -82.24 -83.08 75.43
CA VAL A 35 -83.61 -82.56 75.46
C VAL A 35 -83.67 -81.18 74.78
N PHE A 36 -84.07 -81.20 73.50
CA PHE A 36 -84.60 -80.12 72.64
C PHE A 36 -83.94 -78.72 72.72
N MET A 37 -83.01 -78.46 71.80
CA MET A 37 -82.74 -77.09 71.37
C MET A 37 -83.89 -76.64 70.47
N VAL A 38 -84.92 -76.07 71.09
CA VAL A 38 -85.93 -75.27 70.40
C VAL A 38 -85.17 -74.22 69.59
N LEU A 39 -85.23 -74.31 68.27
CA LEU A 39 -84.78 -73.24 67.37
C LEU A 39 -85.42 -71.95 67.90
N PRO A 40 -84.63 -71.03 68.47
CA PRO A 40 -85.18 -69.83 69.06
C PRO A 40 -86.02 -69.11 68.02
N SER A 41 -87.20 -68.61 68.39
CA SER A 41 -88.09 -67.92 67.45
C SER A 41 -87.36 -66.84 66.64
N ALA A 42 -86.29 -66.25 67.19
CA ALA A 42 -85.42 -65.30 66.51
C ALA A 42 -84.71 -65.87 65.26
N GLU A 43 -84.16 -67.09 65.33
CA GLU A 43 -83.47 -67.72 64.21
C GLU A 43 -84.44 -68.23 63.14
N TYR A 44 -85.58 -68.78 63.56
CA TYR A 44 -86.66 -69.13 62.64
C TYR A 44 -87.21 -67.88 61.92
N LYS A 45 -87.49 -66.80 62.66
CA LYS A 45 -87.93 -65.51 62.08
C LYS A 45 -86.88 -64.88 61.18
N ARG A 46 -85.59 -65.02 61.48
CA ARG A 46 -84.49 -64.54 60.65
C ARG A 46 -84.42 -65.28 59.32
N ILE A 47 -84.63 -66.59 59.30
CA ILE A 47 -84.64 -67.39 58.06
C ILE A 47 -85.88 -67.05 57.22
N VAL A 48 -87.04 -66.83 57.85
CA VAL A 48 -88.27 -66.38 57.18
C VAL A 48 -88.15 -64.95 56.64
N SER A 49 -87.54 -64.01 57.37
CA SER A 49 -87.39 -62.62 56.93
C SER A 49 -86.37 -62.42 55.81
N VAL A 50 -85.35 -63.29 55.73
CA VAL A 50 -84.32 -63.26 54.68
C VAL A 50 -84.80 -63.91 53.38
N SER A 51 -85.74 -64.87 53.45
CA SER A 51 -86.28 -65.58 52.28
C SER A 51 -87.46 -64.85 51.60
N GLN A 52 -88.06 -63.84 52.24
CA GLN A 52 -89.04 -62.97 51.60
C GLN A 52 -88.38 -62.06 50.54
N VAL A 53 -88.77 -62.24 49.28
CA VAL A 53 -88.35 -61.37 48.16
C VAL A 53 -89.05 -60.02 48.30
N LEU A 54 -88.39 -59.07 48.97
CA LEU A 54 -88.88 -57.71 49.19
C LEU A 54 -89.00 -56.92 47.88
N THR A 55 -90.07 -56.13 47.77
CA THR A 55 -90.31 -55.21 46.65
C THR A 55 -89.32 -54.03 46.67
N LYS A 56 -89.06 -53.39 45.51
CA LYS A 56 -88.00 -52.36 45.35
C LYS A 56 -88.14 -51.17 46.33
N GLU A 57 -89.36 -50.84 46.76
CA GLU A 57 -89.64 -49.71 47.65
C GLU A 57 -89.27 -50.00 49.11
N GLU A 58 -89.46 -51.23 49.58
CA GLU A 58 -89.12 -51.65 50.94
C GLU A 58 -87.61 -51.71 51.15
N ARG A 59 -86.85 -52.12 50.12
CA ARG A 59 -85.38 -52.05 50.13
C ARG A 59 -84.85 -50.62 50.25
N LYS A 60 -85.50 -49.64 49.62
CA LYS A 60 -85.10 -48.22 49.72
C LYS A 60 -85.32 -47.66 51.13
N LYS A 61 -86.48 -47.92 51.74
CA LYS A 61 -86.76 -47.47 53.12
C LYS A 61 -85.81 -48.08 54.15
N LEU A 62 -85.43 -49.35 53.98
CA LEU A 62 -84.47 -50.01 54.86
C LEU A 62 -83.04 -49.44 54.72
N MET A 63 -82.63 -49.11 53.48
CA MET A 63 -81.35 -48.43 53.23
C MET A 63 -81.33 -47.02 53.82
N GLU A 64 -82.40 -46.24 53.69
CA GLU A 64 -82.49 -44.90 54.28
C GLU A 64 -82.46 -44.93 55.81
N ALA A 65 -83.16 -45.89 56.43
CA ALA A 65 -83.11 -46.08 57.88
C ALA A 65 -81.71 -46.51 58.37
N SER A 66 -81.02 -47.39 57.63
CA SER A 66 -79.64 -47.78 57.94
C SER A 66 -78.66 -46.60 57.77
N ARG A 67 -78.87 -45.77 56.75
CA ARG A 67 -78.07 -44.56 56.52
C ARG A 67 -78.22 -43.55 57.65
N ARG A 68 -79.45 -43.28 58.11
CA ARG A 68 -79.70 -42.36 59.25
C ARG A 68 -79.04 -42.83 60.54
N LYS A 69 -79.05 -44.14 60.83
CA LYS A 69 -78.34 -44.69 62.01
C LYS A 69 -76.83 -44.50 61.91
N LYS A 70 -76.25 -44.71 60.73
CA LYS A 70 -74.82 -44.47 60.49
C LYS A 70 -74.45 -42.99 60.60
N GLU A 71 -75.32 -42.09 60.13
CA GLU A 71 -75.12 -40.64 60.27
C GLU A 71 -75.14 -40.21 61.74
N GLU A 72 -76.03 -40.77 62.57
CA GLU A 72 -76.08 -40.50 64.01
C GLU A 72 -74.83 -41.03 64.75
N GLU A 73 -74.36 -42.23 64.40
CA GLU A 73 -73.12 -42.81 64.94
C GLU A 73 -71.88 -41.96 64.59
N ILE A 74 -71.85 -41.39 63.38
CA ILE A 74 -70.78 -40.48 62.95
C ILE A 74 -70.83 -39.17 63.75
N ARG A 75 -72.02 -38.61 64.02
CA ARG A 75 -72.15 -37.40 64.85
C ARG A 75 -71.64 -37.63 66.27
N VAL A 76 -72.03 -38.73 66.92
CA VAL A 76 -71.53 -39.07 68.26
C VAL A 76 -70.01 -39.28 68.28
N ALA A 77 -69.43 -39.84 67.22
CA ALA A 77 -67.97 -39.97 67.10
C ALA A 77 -67.26 -38.63 66.87
N GLN A 78 -67.89 -37.70 66.14
CA GLN A 78 -67.39 -36.33 65.95
C GLN A 78 -67.43 -35.55 67.26
N ASP A 79 -68.52 -35.64 68.03
CA ASP A 79 -68.64 -34.96 69.33
C ASP A 79 -67.58 -35.44 70.33
N ARG A 80 -67.28 -36.75 70.34
CA ARG A 80 -66.17 -37.31 71.16
C ARG A 80 -64.80 -36.81 70.69
N LYS A 81 -64.59 -36.67 69.37
CA LYS A 81 -63.35 -36.09 68.82
C LYS A 81 -63.21 -34.62 69.20
N HIS A 82 -64.30 -33.85 69.19
CA HIS A 82 -64.29 -32.45 69.61
C HIS A 82 -63.91 -32.32 71.09
N GLN A 83 -64.49 -33.13 71.98
CA GLN A 83 -64.15 -33.10 73.41
C GLN A 83 -62.68 -33.47 73.68
N ILE A 84 -62.13 -34.46 72.97
CA ILE A 84 -60.71 -34.83 73.10
C ILE A 84 -59.81 -33.70 72.59
N HIS A 85 -60.18 -33.06 71.47
CA HIS A 85 -59.43 -31.93 70.93
C HIS A 85 -59.43 -30.72 71.88
N GLU A 86 -60.56 -30.42 72.51
CA GLU A 86 -60.64 -29.35 73.52
C GLU A 86 -59.79 -29.65 74.75
N ALA A 87 -59.78 -30.91 75.21
CA ALA A 87 -58.92 -31.34 76.30
C ALA A 87 -57.42 -31.28 75.96
N ASP A 88 -57.03 -31.66 74.74
CA ASP A 88 -55.64 -31.59 74.25
C ASP A 88 -55.15 -30.13 74.10
N LEU A 89 -56.01 -29.22 73.63
CA LEU A 89 -55.68 -27.79 73.59
C LEU A 89 -55.42 -27.23 74.99
N ALA A 90 -56.26 -27.58 75.97
CA ALA A 90 -56.07 -27.13 77.35
C ALA A 90 -54.80 -27.67 78.01
N ILE A 91 -54.35 -28.88 77.65
CA ILE A 91 -53.07 -29.46 78.13
C ILE A 91 -51.88 -28.74 77.49
N ARG A 92 -51.94 -28.46 76.18
CA ARG A 92 -50.88 -27.72 75.46
C ARG A 92 -50.74 -26.30 75.98
N GLU A 93 -51.85 -25.59 76.16
CA GLU A 93 -51.85 -24.24 76.71
C GLU A 93 -51.22 -24.22 78.12
N LYS A 94 -51.52 -25.20 78.98
CA LYS A 94 -50.86 -25.31 80.29
C LYS A 94 -49.37 -25.59 80.22
N GLN A 95 -48.91 -26.48 79.32
CA GLN A 95 -47.49 -26.79 79.15
C GLN A 95 -46.70 -25.63 78.54
N GLU A 96 -47.30 -24.90 77.60
CA GLU A 96 -46.72 -23.71 77.00
C GLU A 96 -46.62 -22.57 78.03
N LEU A 97 -47.65 -22.36 78.86
CA LEU A 97 -47.60 -21.38 79.94
C LEU A 97 -46.53 -21.72 80.99
N GLN A 98 -46.36 -23.00 81.34
CA GLN A 98 -45.30 -23.44 82.25
C GLN A 98 -43.90 -23.28 81.64
N SER A 99 -43.72 -23.69 80.38
CA SER A 99 -42.43 -23.56 79.68
C SER A 99 -42.04 -22.10 79.44
N GLN A 100 -43.03 -21.24 79.17
CA GLN A 100 -42.83 -19.79 79.07
C GLN A 100 -42.50 -19.18 80.43
N ALA A 101 -43.17 -19.60 81.51
CA ALA A 101 -42.84 -19.13 82.86
C ALA A 101 -41.43 -19.58 83.31
N ASP A 102 -41.04 -20.80 83.00
CA ASP A 102 -39.70 -21.33 83.31
C ASP A 102 -38.61 -20.64 82.49
N ALA A 103 -38.85 -20.40 81.20
CA ALA A 103 -37.93 -19.64 80.33
C ALA A 103 -37.84 -18.15 80.74
N GLN A 104 -38.94 -17.54 81.18
CA GLN A 104 -38.93 -16.18 81.72
C GLN A 104 -38.14 -16.14 83.03
N CYS A 105 -38.37 -17.08 83.94
CA CYS A 105 -37.59 -17.22 85.17
C CYS A 105 -36.09 -17.43 84.91
N SER A 106 -35.71 -18.24 83.92
CA SER A 106 -34.30 -18.46 83.58
C SER A 106 -33.66 -17.22 82.97
N VAL A 107 -34.33 -16.54 82.03
CA VAL A 107 -33.85 -15.29 81.44
C VAL A 107 -33.73 -14.19 82.49
N GLU A 108 -34.67 -14.12 83.44
CA GLU A 108 -34.58 -13.19 84.57
C GLU A 108 -33.42 -13.50 85.51
N GLN A 109 -33.12 -14.78 85.74
CA GLN A 109 -31.96 -15.21 86.54
C GLN A 109 -30.64 -14.92 85.82
N ASP A 110 -30.55 -15.20 84.53
CA ASP A 110 -29.38 -14.89 83.70
C ASP A 110 -29.14 -13.38 83.62
N PHE A 111 -30.20 -12.60 83.44
CA PHE A 111 -30.12 -11.14 83.45
C PHE A 111 -29.67 -10.60 84.81
N ARG A 112 -30.10 -11.20 85.93
CA ARG A 112 -29.61 -10.83 87.27
C ARG A 112 -28.13 -11.17 87.42
N ALA A 113 -27.69 -12.33 86.94
CA ALA A 113 -26.28 -12.71 86.94
C ALA A 113 -25.44 -11.76 86.07
N GLU A 114 -25.89 -11.38 84.87
CA GLU A 114 -25.21 -10.41 84.01
C GLU A 114 -25.08 -8.99 84.62
N GLN A 115 -25.93 -8.65 85.60
CA GLN A 115 -25.79 -7.40 86.33
C GLN A 115 -24.70 -7.40 87.38
N GLU A 116 -24.20 -8.57 87.80
CA GLU A 116 -23.09 -8.67 88.74
C GLU A 116 -21.80 -8.07 88.13
N GLU A 117 -21.06 -7.31 88.94
CA GLU A 117 -19.88 -6.58 88.46
C GLU A 117 -18.79 -7.50 87.90
N GLU A 118 -18.64 -8.70 88.47
CA GLU A 118 -17.66 -9.69 88.04
C GLU A 118 -17.98 -10.22 86.64
N ILE A 119 -19.26 -10.48 86.36
CA ILE A 119 -19.73 -10.92 85.04
C ILE A 119 -19.60 -9.79 84.02
N ARG A 120 -19.86 -8.53 84.39
CA ARG A 120 -19.60 -7.38 83.50
C ARG A 120 -18.11 -7.21 83.17
N LYS A 121 -17.22 -7.37 84.16
CA LYS A 121 -15.76 -7.34 83.94
C LYS A 121 -15.32 -8.48 83.02
N LEU A 122 -15.87 -9.68 83.22
CA LEU A 122 -15.62 -10.84 82.35
C LEU A 122 -16.12 -10.60 80.92
N ASN A 123 -17.34 -10.08 80.74
CA ASN A 123 -17.90 -9.73 79.43
C ASN A 123 -17.05 -8.68 78.71
N THR A 124 -16.47 -7.74 79.44
CA THR A 124 -15.52 -6.75 78.88
C THR A 124 -14.24 -7.43 78.38
N LEU A 125 -13.70 -8.40 79.12
CA LEU A 125 -12.54 -9.19 78.70
C LEU A 125 -12.85 -10.08 77.49
N ILE A 126 -14.03 -10.70 77.46
CA ILE A 126 -14.50 -11.51 76.32
C ILE A 126 -14.63 -10.64 75.07
N LEU A 127 -15.26 -9.47 75.18
CA LEU A 127 -15.37 -8.53 74.06
C LEU A 127 -13.98 -8.05 73.59
N GLY A 128 -13.07 -7.80 74.54
CA GLY A 128 -11.67 -7.48 74.24
C GLY A 128 -10.97 -8.59 73.44
N ALA A 129 -11.12 -9.85 73.87
CA ALA A 129 -10.57 -11.01 73.18
C ALA A 129 -11.19 -11.22 71.79
N GLN A 130 -12.52 -11.03 71.66
CA GLN A 130 -13.21 -11.09 70.36
C GLN A 130 -12.71 -9.99 69.40
N CYS A 131 -12.56 -8.76 69.90
CA CYS A 131 -11.99 -7.65 69.13
C CYS A 131 -10.54 -7.95 68.68
N GLN A 132 -9.75 -8.58 69.55
CA GLN A 132 -8.37 -8.93 69.24
C GLN A 132 -8.30 -10.05 68.20
N ALA A 133 -9.13 -11.09 68.34
CA ALA A 133 -9.25 -12.15 67.34
C ALA A 133 -9.65 -11.61 65.97
N ALA A 134 -10.61 -10.67 65.92
CA ALA A 134 -11.04 -10.00 64.68
C ALA A 134 -9.91 -9.15 64.06
N ARG A 135 -9.13 -8.44 64.88
CA ARG A 135 -7.96 -7.69 64.40
C ARG A 135 -6.89 -8.61 63.84
N ASP A 136 -6.63 -9.74 64.50
CA ASP A 136 -5.63 -10.70 64.03
C ASP A 136 -6.06 -11.30 62.69
N THR A 137 -7.35 -11.61 62.50
CA THR A 137 -7.89 -12.04 61.20
C THR A 137 -7.70 -10.96 60.14
N GLN A 138 -8.07 -9.71 60.43
CA GLN A 138 -7.86 -8.58 59.51
C GLN A 138 -6.39 -8.36 59.14
N ILE A 139 -5.46 -8.55 60.09
CA ILE A 139 -4.03 -8.45 59.82
C ILE A 139 -3.57 -9.57 58.88
N THR A 140 -4.06 -10.80 59.07
CA THR A 140 -3.75 -11.92 58.17
C THR A 140 -4.31 -11.71 56.77
N GLU A 141 -5.57 -11.26 56.65
CA GLU A 141 -6.20 -10.91 55.37
C GLU A 141 -5.42 -9.80 54.67
N ARG A 142 -5.04 -8.73 55.38
CA ARG A 142 -4.25 -7.65 54.79
C ARG A 142 -2.89 -8.13 54.27
N LYS A 143 -2.24 -9.05 54.99
CA LYS A 143 -0.98 -9.66 54.54
C LYS A 143 -1.18 -10.51 53.29
N GLN A 144 -2.26 -11.31 53.23
CA GLN A 144 -2.61 -12.11 52.05
C GLN A 144 -2.89 -11.22 50.84
N ILE A 145 -3.70 -10.17 51.00
CA ILE A 145 -3.98 -9.20 49.94
C ILE A 145 -2.68 -8.55 49.46
N GLN A 146 -1.77 -8.19 50.37
CA GLN A 146 -0.49 -7.60 50.01
C GLN A 146 0.40 -8.58 49.23
N THR A 147 0.43 -9.87 49.61
CA THR A 147 1.19 -10.89 48.87
C THR A 147 0.62 -11.11 47.47
N GLU A 148 -0.70 -11.27 47.35
CA GLU A 148 -1.38 -11.44 46.06
C GLU A 148 -1.16 -10.24 45.14
N LEU A 149 -1.23 -9.02 45.68
CA LEU A 149 -1.00 -7.80 44.91
C LEU A 149 0.46 -7.73 44.42
N SER A 150 1.43 -8.11 45.25
CA SER A 150 2.84 -8.17 44.86
C SER A 150 3.14 -9.27 43.83
N GLU A 151 2.38 -10.36 43.83
CA GLU A 151 2.50 -11.44 42.84
C GLU A 151 1.92 -11.00 41.50
N GLU A 152 0.78 -10.30 41.51
CA GLU A 152 0.19 -9.75 40.29
C GLU A 152 1.02 -8.61 39.70
N GLU A 153 1.61 -7.74 40.54
CA GLU A 153 2.59 -6.74 40.08
C GLU A 153 3.77 -7.39 39.36
N LYS A 154 4.38 -8.45 39.95
CA LYS A 154 5.46 -9.21 39.29
C LYS A 154 5.00 -9.85 37.98
N ARG A 155 3.76 -10.37 37.93
CA ARG A 155 3.20 -10.96 36.72
C ARG A 155 3.02 -9.90 35.62
N LEU A 156 2.52 -8.72 35.96
CA LEU A 156 2.39 -7.59 35.04
C LEU A 156 3.75 -7.10 34.56
N ASP A 157 4.74 -6.97 35.45
CA ASP A 157 6.11 -6.59 35.11
C ASP A 157 6.74 -7.57 34.12
N ASN A 158 6.57 -8.88 34.34
CA ASN A 158 7.04 -9.90 33.40
C ASN A 158 6.36 -9.79 32.03
N MET A 159 5.03 -9.58 31.99
CA MET A 159 4.33 -9.38 30.72
C MET A 159 4.80 -8.12 29.99
N MET A 160 5.06 -7.03 30.72
CA MET A 160 5.61 -5.79 30.15
C MET A 160 7.03 -5.99 29.59
N GLU A 161 7.87 -6.77 30.27
CA GLU A 161 9.21 -7.09 29.81
C GLU A 161 9.19 -8.00 28.57
N GLU A 162 8.29 -8.98 28.52
CA GLU A 162 8.07 -9.79 27.32
C GLU A 162 7.65 -8.94 26.12
N GLU A 163 6.72 -8.00 26.31
CA GLU A 163 6.32 -7.06 25.25
C GLU A 163 7.47 -6.14 24.84
N ARG A 164 8.31 -5.70 25.79
CA ARG A 164 9.53 -4.93 25.49
C ARG A 164 10.51 -5.74 24.64
N LEU A 165 10.74 -7.01 24.98
CA LEU A 165 11.61 -7.91 24.23
C LEU A 165 11.07 -8.17 22.83
N ARG A 166 9.77 -8.47 22.68
CA ARG A 166 9.12 -8.62 21.37
C ARG A 166 9.26 -7.35 20.52
N ALA A 167 9.06 -6.17 21.12
CA ALA A 167 9.25 -4.91 20.42
C ALA A 167 10.71 -4.75 19.92
N LEU A 168 11.70 -5.08 20.75
CA LEU A 168 13.11 -5.06 20.35
C LEU A 168 13.38 -6.05 19.21
N GLU A 169 12.89 -7.29 19.29
CA GLU A 169 13.03 -8.29 18.22
C GLU A 169 12.44 -7.79 16.88
N THR A 170 11.25 -7.17 16.91
CA THR A 170 10.65 -6.61 15.68
C THR A 170 11.46 -5.45 15.10
N MET A 171 12.08 -4.62 15.96
CA MET A 171 12.99 -3.56 15.54
C MET A 171 14.27 -4.13 14.92
N GLU A 172 14.87 -5.14 15.54
CA GLU A 172 16.05 -5.83 15.02
C GLU A 172 15.78 -6.48 13.66
N GLN A 173 14.65 -7.20 13.51
CA GLN A 173 14.23 -7.77 12.23
C GLN A 173 14.06 -6.69 11.15
N SER A 174 13.46 -5.55 11.51
CA SER A 174 13.32 -4.41 10.61
C SER A 174 14.68 -3.84 10.19
N ASP A 175 15.62 -3.75 11.12
CA ASP A 175 16.99 -3.32 10.85
C ASP A 175 17.78 -4.30 9.99
N GLU A 176 17.62 -5.60 10.21
CA GLU A 176 18.19 -6.62 9.34
C GLU A 176 17.64 -6.52 7.91
N LEU A 177 16.33 -6.34 7.75
CA LEU A 177 15.73 -6.14 6.44
C LEU A 177 16.27 -4.87 5.76
N ARG A 178 16.46 -3.78 6.51
CA ARG A 178 17.13 -2.56 6.01
C ARG A 178 18.56 -2.84 5.58
N LYS A 179 19.33 -3.61 6.37
CA LYS A 179 20.71 -4.03 6.01
C LYS A 179 20.72 -4.87 4.75
N ARG A 180 19.83 -5.87 4.63
CA ARG A 180 19.72 -6.73 3.44
C ARG A 180 19.38 -5.91 2.19
N ARG A 181 18.41 -4.99 2.28
CA ARG A 181 18.08 -4.07 1.16
C ARG A 181 19.27 -3.22 0.74
N ARG A 182 20.06 -2.69 1.69
CA ARG A 182 21.30 -1.96 1.39
C ARG A 182 22.32 -2.84 0.68
N MET A 183 22.50 -4.09 1.12
CA MET A 183 23.42 -5.03 0.48
C MET A 183 22.96 -5.40 -0.92
N SER A 184 21.68 -5.69 -1.13
CA SER A 184 21.12 -5.95 -2.46
C SER A 184 21.29 -4.75 -3.40
N GLY A 185 20.97 -3.53 -2.92
CA GLY A 185 21.19 -2.31 -3.70
C GLY A 185 22.67 -2.07 -4.03
N MET A 186 23.59 -2.37 -3.10
CA MET A 186 25.03 -2.31 -3.36
C MET A 186 25.46 -3.31 -4.43
N GLN A 187 24.95 -4.54 -4.39
CA GLN A 187 25.23 -5.57 -5.39
C GLN A 187 24.69 -5.18 -6.77
N GLU A 188 23.49 -4.61 -6.85
CA GLU A 188 22.92 -4.09 -8.10
C GLU A 188 23.79 -2.99 -8.70
N ILE A 189 24.25 -2.03 -7.89
CA ILE A 189 25.17 -0.97 -8.33
C ILE A 189 26.49 -1.57 -8.82
N TYR A 190 27.03 -2.55 -8.09
CA TYR A 190 28.26 -3.23 -8.48
C TYR A 190 28.10 -3.93 -9.84
N ASN A 191 26.99 -4.64 -10.04
CA ASN A 191 26.65 -5.28 -11.31
C ASN A 191 26.50 -4.26 -12.45
N GLN A 192 25.88 -3.10 -12.18
CA GLN A 192 25.77 -2.01 -13.18
C GLN A 192 27.13 -1.42 -13.53
N ILE A 193 28.03 -1.27 -12.56
CA ILE A 193 29.41 -0.80 -12.80
C ILE A 193 30.16 -1.80 -13.66
N LEU A 194 30.04 -3.10 -13.36
CA LEU A 194 30.66 -4.16 -14.16
C LEU A 194 30.12 -4.15 -15.60
N GLN A 195 28.80 -4.10 -15.79
CA GLN A 195 28.18 -4.03 -17.12
C GLN A 195 28.67 -2.83 -17.92
N ARG A 196 28.73 -1.63 -17.31
CA ARG A 196 29.25 -0.44 -17.98
C ARG A 196 30.73 -0.57 -18.34
N LEU A 197 31.51 -1.28 -17.53
CA LEU A 197 32.92 -1.51 -17.79
C LEU A 197 33.09 -2.48 -18.97
N GLU A 198 32.29 -3.54 -19.02
CA GLU A 198 32.23 -4.47 -20.16
C GLU A 198 31.79 -3.76 -21.46
N GLU A 199 30.72 -2.95 -21.40
CA GLU A 199 30.28 -2.14 -22.54
C GLU A 199 31.37 -1.20 -23.03
N LYS A 200 32.11 -0.56 -22.11
CA LYS A 200 33.22 0.31 -22.46
C LYS A 200 34.35 -0.46 -23.15
N GLN A 201 34.69 -1.65 -22.64
CA GLN A 201 35.70 -2.52 -23.27
C GLN A 201 35.29 -2.92 -24.68
N LEU A 202 34.04 -3.35 -24.87
CA LEU A 202 33.51 -3.68 -26.20
C LEU A 202 33.56 -2.49 -27.16
N LEU A 203 33.23 -1.28 -26.70
CA LEU A 203 33.34 -0.07 -27.53
C LEU A 203 34.78 0.28 -27.90
N GLU A 204 35.73 0.06 -26.99
CA GLU A 204 37.17 0.23 -27.28
C GLU A 204 37.66 -0.81 -28.30
N GLU A 205 37.23 -2.07 -28.19
CA GLU A 205 37.52 -3.12 -29.17
C GLU A 205 36.95 -2.80 -30.56
N MET A 206 35.70 -2.33 -30.63
CA MET A 206 35.08 -1.91 -31.89
C MET A 206 35.84 -0.75 -32.56
N LYS A 207 36.28 0.25 -31.78
CA LYS A 207 37.10 1.35 -32.30
C LYS A 207 38.45 0.89 -32.81
N GLU A 208 39.09 -0.07 -32.15
CA GLU A 208 40.37 -0.60 -32.61
C GLU A 208 40.19 -1.41 -33.91
N GLN A 209 39.10 -2.17 -34.04
CA GLN A 209 38.75 -2.84 -35.30
C GLN A 209 38.48 -1.85 -36.44
N GLU A 210 37.72 -0.78 -36.19
CA GLU A 210 37.49 0.28 -37.18
C GLU A 210 38.79 0.95 -37.60
N LYS A 211 39.68 1.23 -36.64
CA LYS A 211 41.01 1.80 -36.89
C LYS A 211 41.86 0.88 -37.74
N GLN A 212 41.85 -0.43 -37.48
CA GLN A 212 42.54 -1.42 -38.32
C GLN A 212 41.98 -1.42 -39.75
N GLN A 213 40.66 -1.44 -39.93
CA GLN A 213 40.05 -1.37 -41.26
C GLN A 213 40.39 -0.08 -42.00
N ILE A 214 40.47 1.06 -41.30
CA ILE A 214 40.90 2.33 -41.89
C ILE A 214 42.36 2.27 -42.31
N GLN A 215 43.24 1.67 -41.48
CA GLN A 215 44.65 1.49 -41.82
C GLN A 215 44.81 0.60 -43.06
N GLU A 216 44.13 -0.54 -43.13
CA GLU A 216 44.14 -1.41 -44.30
C GLU A 216 43.67 -0.67 -45.57
N LYS A 217 42.57 0.07 -45.48
CA LYS A 217 42.08 0.90 -46.61
C LYS A 217 43.12 1.94 -47.02
N GLN A 218 43.73 2.62 -46.07
CA GLN A 218 44.78 3.60 -46.35
C GLN A 218 45.99 2.94 -47.04
N GLU A 219 46.40 1.75 -46.59
CA GLU A 219 47.47 0.99 -47.23
C GLU A 219 47.12 0.58 -48.66
N THR A 220 45.88 0.14 -48.92
CA THR A 220 45.44 -0.18 -50.29
C THR A 220 45.48 1.04 -51.20
N ILE A 221 45.00 2.20 -50.74
CA ILE A 221 45.06 3.46 -51.50
C ILE A 221 46.52 3.87 -51.76
N ASN A 222 47.37 3.80 -50.73
CA ASN A 222 48.79 4.13 -50.87
C ASN A 222 49.49 3.22 -51.89
N LEU A 223 49.16 1.92 -51.92
CA LEU A 223 49.68 0.96 -52.89
C LEU A 223 49.17 1.25 -54.31
N GLU A 224 47.91 1.63 -54.46
CA GLU A 224 47.34 2.04 -55.75
C GLU A 224 48.01 3.32 -56.27
N ASP A 225 48.23 4.31 -55.40
CA ASP A 225 48.95 5.54 -55.72
C ASP A 225 50.40 5.27 -56.14
N GLN A 226 51.11 4.37 -55.43
CA GLN A 226 52.46 3.95 -55.80
C GLN A 226 52.48 3.29 -57.19
N LYS A 227 51.55 2.36 -57.47
CA LYS A 227 51.41 1.74 -58.80
C LYS A 227 51.09 2.77 -59.89
N ALA A 228 50.27 3.76 -59.60
CA ALA A 228 49.95 4.84 -60.54
C ALA A 228 51.20 5.71 -60.83
N LEU A 229 52.02 5.99 -59.82
CA LEU A 229 53.29 6.70 -59.99
C LEU A 229 54.29 5.88 -60.81
N GLU A 230 54.39 4.57 -60.58
CA GLU A 230 55.22 3.66 -61.38
C GLU A 230 54.80 3.64 -62.83
N LYS A 231 53.49 3.48 -63.12
CA LYS A 231 52.96 3.54 -64.49
C LYS A 231 53.29 4.87 -65.18
N LYS A 232 53.13 6.00 -64.49
CA LYS A 232 53.50 7.31 -65.02
C LYS A 232 55.00 7.41 -65.31
N ARG A 233 55.86 6.84 -64.46
CA ARG A 233 57.31 6.78 -64.70
C ARG A 233 57.62 5.93 -65.93
N ASP A 234 56.97 4.78 -66.08
CA ASP A 234 57.16 3.89 -67.23
C ASP A 234 56.69 4.56 -68.53
N GLU A 235 55.52 5.20 -68.53
CA GLU A 235 55.01 6.00 -69.65
C GLU A 235 55.97 7.14 -70.01
N GLN A 236 56.50 7.85 -69.02
CA GLN A 236 57.53 8.89 -69.23
C GLN A 236 58.80 8.31 -69.85
N GLN A 237 59.28 7.14 -69.40
CA GLN A 237 60.45 6.48 -69.99
C GLN A 237 60.19 6.01 -71.41
N GLN A 238 59.00 5.48 -71.72
CA GLN A 238 58.60 5.08 -73.07
C GLN A 238 58.57 6.30 -73.99
N LEU A 239 57.93 7.39 -73.56
CA LEU A 239 57.89 8.65 -74.30
C LEU A 239 59.30 9.21 -74.53
N GLN A 240 60.19 9.16 -73.52
CA GLN A 240 61.59 9.57 -73.69
C GLN A 240 62.32 8.71 -74.73
N LYS A 241 62.13 7.38 -74.73
CA LYS A 241 62.72 6.48 -75.73
C LYS A 241 62.20 6.80 -77.14
N GLU A 242 60.91 7.09 -77.29
CA GLU A 242 60.32 7.51 -78.56
C GLU A 242 60.89 8.85 -79.05
N ILE A 243 60.99 9.85 -78.17
CA ILE A 243 61.63 11.13 -78.48
C ILE A 243 63.08 10.91 -78.93
N MET A 244 63.84 10.04 -78.25
CA MET A 244 65.21 9.72 -78.66
C MET A 244 65.28 9.05 -80.04
N ARG A 245 64.34 8.14 -80.36
CA ARG A 245 64.24 7.51 -81.68
C ARG A 245 63.94 8.55 -82.77
N ILE A 246 62.92 9.37 -82.57
CA ILE A 246 62.53 10.44 -83.51
C ILE A 246 63.67 11.44 -83.70
N ASN A 247 64.37 11.82 -82.63
CA ASN A 247 65.53 12.71 -82.72
C ASN A 247 66.68 12.07 -83.50
N ALA A 248 66.95 10.78 -83.31
CA ALA A 248 67.97 10.05 -84.06
C ALA A 248 67.61 9.97 -85.56
N GLU A 249 66.36 9.63 -85.89
CA GLU A 249 65.84 9.63 -87.27
C GLU A 249 65.93 11.03 -87.90
N THR A 250 65.56 12.08 -87.15
CA THR A 250 65.66 13.47 -87.61
C THR A 250 67.11 13.87 -87.87
N MET A 251 68.06 13.43 -87.02
CA MET A 251 69.49 13.67 -87.22
C MET A 251 70.03 12.90 -88.42
N GLN A 252 69.61 11.65 -88.64
CA GLN A 252 69.97 10.87 -89.83
C GLN A 252 69.42 11.51 -91.10
N ALA A 253 68.15 11.94 -91.11
CA ALA A 253 67.54 12.65 -92.23
C ALA A 253 68.26 13.97 -92.53
N LYS A 254 68.69 14.72 -91.51
CA LYS A 254 69.52 15.93 -91.68
C LYS A 254 70.87 15.61 -92.32
N LYS A 255 71.54 14.53 -91.90
CA LYS A 255 72.81 14.09 -92.51
C LYS A 255 72.62 13.67 -93.97
N GLN A 256 71.56 12.92 -94.27
CA GLN A 256 71.24 12.52 -95.64
C GLN A 256 70.98 13.73 -96.53
N ARG A 257 70.21 14.73 -96.06
CA ARG A 257 70.03 16.01 -96.78
C ARG A 257 71.36 16.72 -97.03
N GLN A 258 72.24 16.79 -96.02
CA GLN A 258 73.57 17.40 -96.19
C GLN A 258 74.43 16.63 -97.20
N GLU A 259 74.35 15.30 -97.26
CA GLU A 259 75.06 14.52 -98.27
C GLU A 259 74.47 14.71 -99.67
N GLU A 260 73.15 14.82 -99.80
CA GLU A 260 72.47 15.14 -101.06
C GLU A 260 72.83 16.53 -101.57
N GLU A 261 72.89 17.53 -100.67
CA GLU A 261 73.37 18.88 -100.97
C GLU A 261 74.82 18.84 -101.45
N LYS A 262 75.72 18.13 -100.76
CA LYS A 262 77.12 17.96 -101.21
C LYS A 262 77.21 17.26 -102.58
N ARG A 263 76.38 16.24 -102.85
CA ARG A 263 76.33 15.58 -104.16
C ARG A 263 75.75 16.50 -105.23
N ALA A 264 74.81 17.37 -104.90
CA ALA A 264 74.30 18.38 -105.81
C ALA A 264 75.38 19.44 -106.11
N ASP A 265 76.09 19.91 -105.09
CA ASP A 265 77.20 20.86 -105.23
C ASP A 265 78.34 20.29 -106.07
N MET A 266 78.73 19.03 -105.86
CA MET A 266 79.73 18.35 -106.71
C MET A 266 79.27 18.24 -108.16
N ARG A 267 78.01 17.89 -108.41
CA ARG A 267 77.45 17.87 -109.78
C ARG A 267 77.39 19.26 -110.41
N ILE A 268 77.12 20.30 -109.61
CA ILE A 268 77.17 21.69 -110.05
C ILE A 268 78.62 22.09 -110.37
N MET A 269 79.60 21.69 -109.54
CA MET A 269 81.02 21.96 -109.79
C MET A 269 81.53 21.25 -111.04
N GLU A 270 81.20 19.97 -111.24
CA GLU A 270 81.55 19.21 -112.45
C GLU A 270 80.89 19.80 -113.69
N TYR A 271 79.62 20.22 -113.58
CA TYR A 271 78.94 20.93 -114.67
C TYR A 271 79.61 22.28 -114.97
N ILE A 272 80.01 23.03 -113.94
CA ILE A 272 80.72 24.30 -114.09
C ILE A 272 82.11 24.08 -114.69
N GLN A 273 82.86 23.07 -114.27
CA GLN A 273 84.19 22.77 -114.83
C GLN A 273 84.11 22.35 -116.30
N ASN A 274 83.21 21.42 -116.64
CA ASN A 274 82.99 21.01 -118.03
C ASN A 274 82.50 22.18 -118.90
N LYS A 275 81.65 23.04 -118.34
CA LYS A 275 81.19 24.26 -119.01
C LYS A 275 82.33 25.26 -119.18
N LEU A 276 83.19 25.45 -118.18
CA LEU A 276 84.36 26.34 -118.24
C LEU A 276 85.43 25.82 -119.21
N GLU A 277 85.63 24.51 -119.33
CA GLU A 277 86.56 23.94 -120.32
C GLU A 277 86.04 24.09 -121.75
N GLN A 278 84.73 23.91 -121.96
CA GLN A 278 84.08 24.17 -123.23
C GLN A 278 84.08 25.67 -123.57
N GLU A 279 83.83 26.54 -122.58
CA GLU A 279 83.89 28.00 -122.73
C GLU A 279 85.32 28.50 -122.91
N ALA A 280 86.34 27.94 -122.26
CA ALA A 280 87.74 28.30 -122.48
C ALA A 280 88.25 27.90 -123.87
N ALA A 281 87.82 26.74 -124.38
CA ALA A 281 88.09 26.32 -125.76
C ALA A 281 87.40 27.24 -126.78
N TYR A 282 86.14 27.63 -126.53
CA TYR A 282 85.41 28.58 -127.36
C TYR A 282 85.93 30.03 -127.23
N GLU A 283 86.40 30.45 -126.05
CA GLU A 283 86.92 31.79 -125.77
C GLU A 283 88.33 31.99 -126.32
N ALA A 284 89.17 30.96 -126.41
CA ALA A 284 90.45 31.07 -127.09
C ALA A 284 90.28 31.34 -128.61
N GLU A 285 89.28 30.72 -129.24
CA GLU A 285 88.92 31.00 -130.65
C GLU A 285 88.16 32.32 -130.82
N GLN A 286 87.25 32.64 -129.89
CA GLN A 286 86.46 33.87 -129.94
C GLN A 286 87.24 35.13 -129.50
N ASN A 287 88.24 35.07 -128.61
CA ASN A 287 89.00 36.24 -128.14
C ASN A 287 89.95 36.83 -129.22
N ARG A 288 90.21 36.09 -130.30
CA ARG A 288 90.83 36.63 -131.52
C ARG A 288 89.85 37.43 -132.38
N ILE A 289 88.55 37.13 -132.26
CA ILE A 289 87.45 37.73 -133.04
C ILE A 289 86.67 38.80 -132.22
N LYS A 290 86.69 38.72 -130.87
CA LYS A 290 86.01 39.63 -129.92
C LYS A 290 86.76 40.93 -129.65
N LYS A 291 88.10 40.96 -129.78
CA LYS A 291 88.86 42.24 -129.73
C LYS A 291 88.43 43.23 -130.82
N GLU A 292 87.83 42.76 -131.91
CA GLU A 292 87.30 43.59 -133.00
C GLU A 292 85.81 43.95 -132.83
N LYS A 293 85.06 43.29 -131.93
CA LYS A 293 83.60 43.49 -131.75
C LYS A 293 83.18 43.96 -130.34
N GLU A 294 84.09 43.98 -129.37
CA GLU A 294 83.85 44.50 -128.00
C GLU A 294 83.67 46.02 -127.91
N LEU A 295 84.03 46.78 -128.96
CA LEU A 295 83.73 48.21 -129.06
C LEU A 295 82.23 48.50 -129.33
N GLU A 296 81.44 47.51 -129.74
CA GLU A 296 80.05 47.73 -130.20
C GLU A 296 78.96 47.18 -129.25
N ILE A 297 79.29 46.32 -128.28
CA ILE A 297 78.31 45.62 -127.42
C ILE A 297 78.33 46.10 -125.95
N THR A 298 79.09 47.13 -125.60
CA THR A 298 78.92 47.87 -124.32
C THR A 298 77.61 48.65 -124.27
N ARG A 299 76.98 48.93 -125.43
CA ARG A 299 75.71 49.66 -125.54
C ARG A 299 74.46 48.84 -125.16
N MET A 300 74.50 47.52 -125.24
CA MET A 300 73.32 46.66 -125.05
C MET A 300 73.14 46.11 -123.61
N ARG A 301 74.19 46.16 -122.77
CA ARG A 301 74.10 45.75 -121.35
C ARG A 301 73.37 46.77 -120.46
N ALA A 302 73.14 47.99 -120.93
CA ALA A 302 72.37 49.01 -120.20
C ALA A 302 70.84 48.76 -120.20
N GLN A 303 70.31 47.83 -121.01
CA GLN A 303 68.86 47.62 -121.17
C GLN A 303 68.26 46.50 -120.30
N GLN A 304 69.05 45.61 -119.68
CA GLN A 304 68.50 44.46 -118.93
C GLN A 304 68.49 44.60 -117.40
N GLN A 305 69.06 45.66 -116.83
CA GLN A 305 69.00 45.89 -115.38
C GLN A 305 67.60 46.28 -114.86
N ARG A 306 66.72 46.84 -115.69
CA ARG A 306 65.37 47.30 -115.27
C ARG A 306 64.35 46.18 -115.03
N ALA A 307 64.59 44.97 -115.52
CA ALA A 307 63.67 43.85 -115.35
C ALA A 307 63.75 43.19 -113.96
N LYS A 308 64.85 43.38 -113.22
CA LYS A 308 65.07 42.79 -111.89
C LYS A 308 64.44 43.61 -110.75
N ASP A 309 64.21 44.91 -110.95
CA ASP A 309 63.62 45.80 -109.94
C ASP A 309 62.07 45.72 -109.87
N TYR A 310 61.42 45.21 -110.92
CA TYR A 310 59.96 45.12 -111.01
C TYR A 310 59.35 43.98 -110.17
N ILE A 311 60.11 42.89 -109.93
CA ILE A 311 59.66 41.74 -109.15
C ILE A 311 59.80 42.01 -107.63
N ALA A 312 60.83 42.76 -107.21
CA ALA A 312 61.07 43.10 -105.80
C ALA A 312 59.98 44.02 -105.20
N MET A 313 59.39 44.91 -106.01
CA MET A 313 58.31 45.82 -105.56
C MET A 313 56.95 45.12 -105.33
N GLN A 314 56.68 43.98 -105.99
CA GLN A 314 55.41 43.26 -105.81
C GLN A 314 55.36 42.46 -104.49
N ASP A 315 56.50 41.99 -103.98
CA ASP A 315 56.56 41.17 -102.76
C ASP A 315 56.44 42.03 -101.48
N GLU A 316 56.92 43.27 -101.48
CA GLU A 316 56.74 44.20 -100.35
C GLU A 316 55.26 44.56 -100.10
N ILE A 317 54.47 44.70 -101.17
CA ILE A 317 53.03 45.03 -101.07
C ILE A 317 52.22 43.82 -100.59
N ARG A 318 52.59 42.59 -100.97
CA ARG A 318 51.95 41.35 -100.47
C ARG A 318 52.24 41.13 -98.98
N MET A 319 53.46 41.41 -98.52
CA MET A 319 53.84 41.28 -97.12
C MET A 319 53.09 42.26 -96.21
N ARG A 320 52.90 43.52 -96.62
CA ARG A 320 52.09 44.49 -95.86
C ARG A 320 50.60 44.12 -95.77
N ARG A 321 50.00 43.60 -96.86
CA ARG A 321 48.60 43.15 -96.85
C ARG A 321 48.38 41.92 -95.95
N ASN A 322 49.31 40.97 -95.94
CA ASN A 322 49.24 39.80 -95.08
C ASN A 322 49.42 40.15 -93.59
N GLN A 323 50.31 41.10 -93.28
CA GLN A 323 50.47 41.63 -91.92
C GLN A 323 49.20 42.34 -91.44
N GLU A 324 48.56 43.17 -92.28
CA GLU A 324 47.30 43.84 -91.91
C GLU A 324 46.12 42.86 -91.73
N VAL A 325 46.04 41.79 -92.53
CA VAL A 325 45.01 40.75 -92.37
C VAL A 325 45.23 39.96 -91.07
N ALA A 326 46.46 39.55 -90.78
CA ALA A 326 46.82 38.87 -89.54
C ALA A 326 46.52 39.74 -88.31
N ASP A 327 46.81 41.04 -88.38
CA ASP A 327 46.51 42.02 -87.34
C ASP A 327 45.00 42.20 -87.10
N ARG A 328 44.19 42.20 -88.16
CA ARG A 328 42.72 42.29 -88.06
C ARG A 328 42.13 41.01 -87.48
N GLU A 329 42.63 39.85 -87.89
CA GLU A 329 42.21 38.56 -87.33
C GLU A 329 42.61 38.41 -85.87
N TRP A 330 43.80 38.88 -85.48
CA TRP A 330 44.25 38.88 -84.09
C TRP A 330 43.39 39.79 -83.22
N ARG A 331 43.09 41.01 -83.66
CA ARG A 331 42.17 41.93 -82.93
C ARG A 331 40.74 41.36 -82.83
N LYS A 332 40.26 40.62 -83.84
CA LYS A 332 38.97 39.93 -83.77
C LYS A 332 39.00 38.78 -82.76
N LYS A 333 40.04 37.93 -82.80
CA LYS A 333 40.21 36.82 -81.85
C LYS A 333 40.33 37.29 -80.40
N GLU A 334 41.08 38.36 -80.14
CA GLU A 334 41.18 38.99 -78.81
C GLU A 334 39.82 39.52 -78.32
N LYS A 335 39.07 40.21 -79.20
CA LYS A 335 37.72 40.68 -78.87
C LYS A 335 36.75 39.53 -78.58
N ASP A 336 36.82 38.45 -79.35
CA ASP A 336 35.96 37.28 -79.16
C ASP A 336 36.31 36.52 -77.88
N LEU A 337 37.60 36.40 -77.55
CA LEU A 337 38.05 35.81 -76.28
C LEU A 337 37.63 36.67 -75.08
N ALA A 338 37.77 37.99 -75.17
CA ALA A 338 37.28 38.92 -74.14
C ALA A 338 35.75 38.82 -73.97
N ALA A 339 35.00 38.75 -75.07
CA ALA A 339 33.55 38.59 -75.03
C ALA A 339 33.11 37.24 -74.43
N LYS A 340 33.87 36.15 -74.69
CA LYS A 340 33.62 34.85 -74.05
C LYS A 340 33.87 34.90 -72.53
N LYS A 341 34.97 35.51 -72.10
CA LYS A 341 35.27 35.69 -70.66
C LYS A 341 34.17 36.48 -69.95
N VAL A 342 33.70 37.59 -70.54
CA VAL A 342 32.60 38.38 -69.95
C VAL A 342 31.31 37.56 -69.84
N ARG A 343 30.98 36.73 -70.85
CA ARG A 343 29.81 35.84 -70.78
C ARG A 343 29.97 34.77 -69.70
N GLU A 344 31.14 34.17 -69.59
CA GLU A 344 31.44 33.17 -68.55
C GLU A 344 31.38 33.78 -67.15
N GLU A 345 31.92 34.99 -66.97
CA GLU A 345 31.84 35.75 -65.72
C GLU A 345 30.39 36.10 -65.34
N GLU A 346 29.56 36.52 -66.30
CA GLU A 346 28.15 36.81 -66.05
C GLU A 346 27.36 35.54 -65.68
N MET A 347 27.61 34.43 -66.37
CA MET A 347 27.01 33.13 -66.02
C MET A 347 27.42 32.69 -64.60
N LEU A 348 28.69 32.84 -64.23
CA LEU A 348 29.17 32.55 -62.88
C LEU A 348 28.55 33.48 -61.83
N ARG A 349 28.33 34.75 -62.19
CA ARG A 349 27.67 35.72 -61.31
C ARG A 349 26.20 35.34 -61.06
N VAL A 350 25.46 34.98 -62.11
CA VAL A 350 24.08 34.50 -62.00
C VAL A 350 24.01 33.23 -61.15
N ALA A 351 24.86 32.23 -61.43
CA ALA A 351 24.91 30.99 -60.64
C ALA A 351 25.25 31.23 -59.16
N ARG A 352 26.13 32.20 -58.86
CA ARG A 352 26.42 32.60 -57.46
C ARG A 352 25.23 33.27 -56.80
N LEU A 353 24.49 34.13 -57.51
CA LEU A 353 23.28 34.76 -56.99
C LEU A 353 22.19 33.72 -56.70
N GLU A 354 22.00 32.76 -57.61
CA GLU A 354 21.08 31.63 -57.40
C GLU A 354 21.49 30.77 -56.20
N GLN A 355 22.80 30.49 -56.04
CA GLN A 355 23.30 29.77 -54.87
C GLN A 355 23.04 30.53 -53.56
N VAL A 356 23.26 31.84 -53.56
CA VAL A 356 22.99 32.69 -52.39
C VAL A 356 21.50 32.68 -52.06
N HIS A 357 20.62 32.86 -53.05
CA HIS A 357 19.17 32.81 -52.85
C HIS A 357 18.69 31.45 -52.33
N CYS A 358 19.22 30.34 -52.87
CA CYS A 358 18.92 29.01 -52.35
C CYS A 358 19.33 28.88 -50.87
N LYS A 359 20.54 29.36 -50.51
CA LYS A 359 21.01 29.35 -49.11
C LYS A 359 20.14 30.21 -48.20
N GLU A 360 19.80 31.42 -48.63
CA GLU A 360 18.90 32.33 -47.90
C GLU A 360 17.53 31.68 -47.66
N HIS A 361 16.98 31.01 -48.67
CA HIS A 361 15.71 30.29 -48.57
C HIS A 361 15.77 29.13 -47.57
N PHE A 362 16.84 28.32 -47.58
CA PHE A 362 17.02 27.26 -46.59
C PHE A 362 17.16 27.80 -45.16
N LEU A 363 17.96 28.85 -44.97
CA LEU A 363 18.10 29.51 -43.68
C LEU A 363 16.76 30.11 -43.19
N ALA A 364 15.96 30.67 -44.09
CA ALA A 364 14.63 31.17 -43.76
C ALA A 364 13.67 30.05 -43.33
N ILE A 365 13.72 28.88 -43.98
CA ILE A 365 12.94 27.70 -43.59
C ILE A 365 13.38 27.19 -42.21
N GLU A 366 14.68 27.07 -41.97
CA GLU A 366 15.22 26.62 -40.68
C GLU A 366 14.80 27.58 -39.56
N ALA A 367 14.98 28.88 -39.74
CA ALA A 367 14.52 29.89 -38.79
C ALA A 367 12.99 29.85 -38.57
N ALA A 368 12.20 29.51 -39.59
CA ALA A 368 10.75 29.34 -39.45
C ALA A 368 10.38 28.08 -38.65
N ARG A 369 11.12 26.98 -38.82
CA ARG A 369 10.97 25.74 -38.04
C ARG A 369 11.32 25.97 -36.58
N GLU A 370 12.47 26.58 -36.29
CA GLU A 370 12.89 26.91 -34.93
C GLU A 370 11.87 27.82 -34.24
N LYS A 371 11.35 28.84 -34.94
CA LYS A 371 10.28 29.70 -34.41
C LYS A 371 8.99 28.92 -34.13
N ALA A 372 8.66 27.91 -34.94
CA ALA A 372 7.48 27.08 -34.72
C ALA A 372 7.66 26.17 -33.50
N GLU A 373 8.84 25.56 -33.34
CA GLU A 373 9.20 24.73 -32.18
C GLU A 373 9.18 25.54 -30.88
N VAL A 374 9.79 26.74 -30.88
CA VAL A 374 9.76 27.65 -29.73
C VAL A 374 8.32 28.03 -29.39
N LYS A 375 7.48 28.33 -30.38
CA LYS A 375 6.05 28.63 -30.15
C LYS A 375 5.29 27.43 -29.58
N GLN A 376 5.58 26.21 -30.03
CA GLN A 376 4.96 25.00 -29.46
C GLN A 376 5.40 24.78 -28.01
N MET A 377 6.69 24.95 -27.71
CA MET A 377 7.21 24.87 -26.35
C MET A 377 6.57 25.91 -25.43
N LEU A 378 6.45 27.16 -25.88
CA LEU A 378 5.79 28.22 -25.11
C LEU A 378 4.32 27.89 -24.84
N LYS A 379 3.59 27.38 -25.83
CA LYS A 379 2.19 26.94 -25.63
C LYS A 379 2.09 25.81 -24.61
N ALA A 380 2.97 24.81 -24.71
CA ALA A 380 3.02 23.72 -23.74
C ALA A 380 3.34 24.23 -22.32
N GLN A 381 4.27 25.18 -22.19
CA GLN A 381 4.58 25.84 -20.91
C GLN A 381 3.39 26.63 -20.37
N GLU A 382 2.69 27.40 -21.22
CA GLU A 382 1.48 28.13 -20.83
C GLU A 382 0.36 27.19 -20.36
N GLU A 383 0.19 26.04 -21.01
CA GLU A 383 -0.77 25.01 -20.59
C GLU A 383 -0.41 24.40 -19.23
N VAL A 384 0.88 24.11 -19.00
CA VAL A 384 1.36 23.63 -17.69
C VAL A 384 1.10 24.67 -16.61
N ILE A 385 1.41 25.95 -16.86
CA ILE A 385 1.14 27.04 -15.91
C ILE A 385 -0.37 27.18 -15.63
N LYS A 386 -1.22 27.04 -16.64
CA LYS A 386 -2.69 27.07 -16.45
C LYS A 386 -3.17 25.90 -15.59
N ARG A 387 -2.69 24.68 -15.85
CA ARG A 387 -3.03 23.49 -15.03
C ARG A 387 -2.60 23.64 -13.58
N LEU A 388 -1.37 24.13 -13.34
CA LEU A 388 -0.89 24.42 -11.99
C LEU A 388 -1.77 25.45 -11.27
N LYS A 389 -2.14 26.55 -11.93
CA LYS A 389 -3.05 27.55 -11.36
C LYS A 389 -4.44 26.99 -11.05
N GLU A 390 -4.95 26.08 -11.88
CA GLU A 390 -6.22 25.39 -11.64
C GLU A 390 -6.14 24.46 -10.42
N GLU A 391 -5.05 23.71 -10.28
CA GLU A 391 -4.78 22.84 -9.14
C GLU A 391 -4.62 23.65 -7.85
N GLU A 392 -3.81 24.71 -7.86
CA GLU A 392 -3.69 25.66 -6.75
C GLU A 392 -5.06 26.26 -6.38
N GLY A 393 -5.87 26.62 -7.37
CA GLY A 393 -7.24 27.10 -7.17
C GLY A 393 -8.15 26.06 -6.50
N LYS A 394 -8.04 24.79 -6.87
CA LYS A 394 -8.76 23.68 -6.22
C LYS A 394 -8.29 23.48 -4.79
N HIS A 395 -6.97 23.47 -4.56
CA HIS A 395 -6.39 23.37 -3.22
C HIS A 395 -6.85 24.52 -2.32
N HIS A 396 -6.85 25.75 -2.81
CA HIS A 396 -7.34 26.92 -2.07
C HIS A 396 -8.83 26.82 -1.73
N LYS A 397 -9.67 26.38 -2.68
CA LYS A 397 -11.09 26.13 -2.44
C LYS A 397 -11.31 25.05 -1.38
N ASN A 398 -10.60 23.94 -1.47
CA ASN A 398 -10.68 22.85 -0.50
C ASN A 398 -10.21 23.29 0.90
N ALA A 399 -9.14 24.07 0.97
CA ALA A 399 -8.65 24.65 2.23
C ALA A 399 -9.69 25.60 2.85
N LYS A 400 -10.37 26.42 2.04
CA LYS A 400 -11.47 27.27 2.52
C LYS A 400 -12.65 26.45 3.04
N LEU A 401 -13.11 25.45 2.29
CA LEU A 401 -14.20 24.55 2.72
C LEU A 401 -13.85 23.82 4.01
N HIS A 402 -12.61 23.33 4.13
CA HIS A 402 -12.12 22.70 5.36
C HIS A 402 -12.07 23.69 6.53
N ALA A 403 -11.60 24.92 6.31
CA ALA A 403 -11.59 25.96 7.33
C ALA A 403 -13.02 26.35 7.78
N GLU A 404 -13.98 26.41 6.87
CA GLU A 404 -15.39 26.64 7.17
C GLU A 404 -15.99 25.48 7.98
N ALA A 405 -15.69 24.23 7.60
CA ALA A 405 -16.10 23.05 8.34
C ALA A 405 -15.55 23.04 9.78
N LEU A 406 -14.26 23.40 9.97
CA LEU A 406 -13.67 23.55 11.30
C LEU A 406 -14.37 24.64 12.12
N ARG A 407 -14.67 25.80 11.51
CA ARG A 407 -15.44 26.85 12.19
C ARG A 407 -16.82 26.37 12.60
N HIS A 408 -17.48 25.56 11.77
CA HIS A 408 -18.78 24.96 12.11
C HIS A 408 -18.65 24.00 13.30
N GLN A 409 -17.67 23.09 13.26
CA GLN A 409 -17.40 22.16 14.36
C GLN A 409 -17.10 22.87 15.68
N VAL A 410 -16.32 23.96 15.65
CA VAL A 410 -16.04 24.79 16.83
C VAL A 410 -17.33 25.40 17.36
N LYS A 411 -18.16 26.00 16.50
CA LYS A 411 -19.46 26.55 16.90
C LYS A 411 -20.38 25.50 17.51
N GLU A 412 -20.47 24.30 16.92
CA GLU A 412 -21.27 23.20 17.48
C GLU A 412 -20.77 22.76 18.85
N ARG A 413 -19.44 22.66 19.03
CA ARG A 413 -18.84 22.35 20.33
C ARG A 413 -19.11 23.43 21.36
N GLU A 414 -19.02 24.70 20.98
CA GLU A 414 -19.36 25.84 21.84
C GLU A 414 -20.83 25.78 22.26
N ILE A 415 -21.75 25.55 21.32
CA ILE A 415 -23.19 25.41 21.61
C ILE A 415 -23.44 24.23 22.55
N SER A 416 -22.81 23.08 22.31
CA SER A 416 -22.92 21.90 23.17
C SER A 416 -22.35 22.16 24.56
N ALA A 417 -21.21 22.83 24.68
CA ALA A 417 -20.62 23.21 25.96
C ALA A 417 -21.52 24.18 26.75
N VAL A 418 -22.11 25.17 26.07
CA VAL A 418 -23.09 26.09 26.67
C VAL A 418 -24.35 25.33 27.11
N ALA A 419 -24.85 24.38 26.32
CA ALA A 419 -26.01 23.56 26.66
C ALA A 419 -25.73 22.71 27.92
N LYS A 420 -24.59 22.01 27.97
CA LYS A 420 -24.16 21.24 29.15
C LYS A 420 -24.01 22.12 30.38
N ARG A 421 -23.44 23.33 30.22
CA ARG A 421 -23.33 24.29 31.32
C ARG A 421 -24.71 24.74 31.82
N ARG A 422 -25.67 24.94 30.92
CA ARG A 422 -27.07 25.25 31.29
C ARG A 422 -27.74 24.09 32.00
N GLU A 423 -27.50 22.84 31.58
CA GLU A 423 -28.01 21.64 32.26
C GLU A 423 -27.47 21.54 33.69
N ILE A 424 -26.16 21.68 33.88
CA ILE A 424 -25.54 21.68 35.22
C ILE A 424 -26.12 22.79 36.11
N LEU A 425 -26.34 23.99 35.57
CA LEU A 425 -26.94 25.08 36.33
C LEU A 425 -28.39 24.79 36.70
N LYS A 426 -29.18 24.19 35.79
CA LYS A 426 -30.56 23.76 36.10
C LYS A 426 -30.59 22.68 37.17
N GLU A 427 -29.73 21.66 37.06
CA GLU A 427 -29.61 20.63 38.11
C GLU A 427 -29.24 21.25 39.47
N ALA A 428 -28.37 22.25 39.49
CA ALA A 428 -28.05 22.99 40.71
C ALA A 428 -29.25 23.78 41.25
N GLU A 429 -30.03 24.44 40.39
CA GLU A 429 -31.28 25.12 40.77
C GLU A 429 -32.31 24.13 41.32
N ASP A 430 -32.49 22.98 40.68
CA ASP A 430 -33.40 21.92 41.10
C ASP A 430 -33.00 21.37 42.48
N LEU A 431 -31.71 21.11 42.72
CA LEU A 431 -31.21 20.69 44.02
C LEU A 431 -31.45 21.75 45.12
N ILE A 432 -31.32 23.04 44.77
CA ILE A 432 -31.64 24.14 45.70
C ILE A 432 -33.15 24.14 46.01
N LEU A 433 -34.01 24.00 45.00
CA LEU A 433 -35.45 23.93 45.17
C LEU A 433 -35.87 22.71 46.00
N GLU A 434 -35.29 21.54 45.75
CA GLU A 434 -35.53 20.33 46.53
C GLU A 434 -35.10 20.50 48.00
N ALA A 435 -33.93 21.13 48.23
CA ALA A 435 -33.47 21.45 49.58
C ALA A 435 -34.40 22.43 50.29
N GLN A 436 -34.91 23.44 49.58
CA GLN A 436 -35.92 24.37 50.12
C GLN A 436 -37.23 23.65 50.44
N GLN A 437 -37.75 22.82 49.53
CA GLN A 437 -38.95 22.02 49.76
C GLN A 437 -38.77 21.04 50.92
N ARG A 438 -37.58 20.47 51.09
CA ARG A 438 -37.25 19.61 52.24
C ARG A 438 -37.25 20.42 53.54
N ARG A 439 -36.68 21.63 53.54
CA ARG A 439 -36.72 22.54 54.70
C ARG A 439 -38.15 22.87 55.09
N VAL A 440 -38.99 23.30 54.15
CA VAL A 440 -40.41 23.60 54.39
C VAL A 440 -41.15 22.36 54.96
N ARG A 441 -40.98 21.18 54.36
CA ARG A 441 -41.56 19.93 54.87
C ARG A 441 -41.13 19.60 56.29
N LEU A 442 -39.84 19.78 56.61
CA LEU A 442 -39.31 19.54 57.96
C LEU A 442 -39.87 20.55 58.96
N ASP A 443 -40.00 21.82 58.57
CA ASP A 443 -40.54 22.87 59.43
C ASP A 443 -42.04 22.64 59.71
N GLU A 444 -42.83 22.22 58.71
CA GLU A 444 -44.22 21.79 58.92
C GLU A 444 -44.35 20.60 59.89
N ILE A 445 -43.47 19.60 59.77
CA ILE A 445 -43.44 18.45 60.68
C ILE A 445 -43.06 18.89 62.10
N LYS A 446 -42.06 19.77 62.23
CA LYS A 446 -41.65 20.36 63.52
C LYS A 446 -42.81 21.11 64.16
N GLU A 447 -43.52 21.95 63.41
CA GLU A 447 -44.70 22.65 63.92
C GLU A 447 -45.80 21.69 64.38
N LYS A 448 -46.08 20.64 63.62
CA LYS A 448 -47.05 19.60 64.02
C LYS A 448 -46.63 18.90 65.31
N LYS A 449 -45.33 18.58 65.47
CA LYS A 449 -44.78 17.95 66.68
C LYS A 449 -44.78 18.90 67.88
N LEU A 450 -44.47 20.18 67.68
CA LEU A 450 -44.55 21.21 68.73
C LEU A 450 -45.99 21.45 69.18
N LYS A 451 -46.95 21.50 68.24
CA LYS A 451 -48.39 21.55 68.55
C LYS A 451 -48.86 20.31 69.32
N ALA A 452 -48.39 19.12 68.93
CA ALA A 452 -48.66 17.88 69.66
C ALA A 452 -48.06 17.88 71.09
N LEU A 453 -46.84 18.39 71.26
CA LEU A 453 -46.18 18.51 72.57
C LEU A 453 -46.93 19.51 73.49
N LYS A 454 -47.46 20.60 72.93
CA LYS A 454 -48.31 21.54 73.67
C LYS A 454 -49.66 20.91 74.05
N ALA A 455 -50.22 20.05 73.19
CA ALA A 455 -51.48 19.34 73.47
C ALA A 455 -51.34 18.26 74.56
N THR A 456 -50.14 17.70 74.78
CA THR A 456 -49.87 16.74 75.88
C THR A 456 -49.80 17.37 77.28
N GLY A 457 -50.03 18.67 77.43
CA GLY A 457 -50.20 19.31 78.75
C GLY A 457 -48.91 19.56 79.54
N LEU A 458 -47.74 19.56 78.86
CA LEU A 458 -46.45 19.86 79.47
C LEU A 458 -46.30 21.36 79.79
N SER A 459 -45.57 21.69 80.85
CA SER A 459 -45.32 23.08 81.28
C SER A 459 -44.60 23.90 80.19
N GLU A 460 -45.07 25.13 79.99
CA GLU A 460 -44.66 26.04 78.90
C GLU A 460 -43.15 26.33 78.86
N LYS A 461 -42.46 26.24 80.01
CA LYS A 461 -41.01 26.37 80.10
C LYS A 461 -40.27 25.31 79.28
N TYR A 462 -40.70 24.05 79.33
CA TYR A 462 -40.06 22.95 78.60
C TYR A 462 -40.41 22.97 77.11
N CYS A 463 -41.65 23.35 76.76
CA CYS A 463 -42.04 23.55 75.35
C CYS A 463 -41.20 24.67 74.71
N SER A 464 -40.94 25.76 75.43
CA SER A 464 -40.14 26.89 74.95
C SER A 464 -38.65 26.53 74.76
N GLU A 465 -38.09 25.67 75.60
CA GLU A 465 -36.73 25.15 75.43
C GLU A 465 -36.60 24.23 74.20
N VAL A 466 -37.59 23.37 73.95
CA VAL A 466 -37.63 22.51 72.77
C VAL A 466 -37.81 23.35 71.49
N GLU A 467 -38.64 24.40 71.51
CA GLU A 467 -38.77 25.35 70.40
C GLU A 467 -37.45 26.08 70.11
N ARG A 468 -36.72 26.51 71.14
CA ARG A 468 -35.39 27.12 70.96
C ARG A 468 -34.39 26.12 70.37
N LYS A 469 -34.32 24.89 70.88
CA LYS A 469 -33.40 23.87 70.36
C LYS A 469 -33.75 23.44 68.92
N ALA A 470 -35.04 23.31 68.59
CA ALA A 470 -35.50 22.95 67.25
C ALA A 470 -35.21 24.02 66.18
N ARG A 471 -35.14 25.31 66.58
CA ARG A 471 -34.71 26.42 65.73
C ARG A 471 -33.19 26.50 65.55
N VAL A 472 -32.41 26.04 66.53
CA VAL A 472 -30.94 26.05 66.48
C VAL A 472 -30.37 24.95 65.59
N CYS A 473 -31.05 23.80 65.45
CA CYS A 473 -30.66 22.72 64.51
C CYS A 473 -30.86 23.05 63.01
N LEU A 474 -30.97 24.33 62.62
CA LEU A 474 -31.17 24.79 61.24
C LEU A 474 -29.92 25.44 60.60
N LEU A 475 -28.82 25.55 61.34
CA LEU A 475 -27.48 25.80 60.80
C LEU A 475 -26.77 24.45 60.65
#